data_AF-A0A2V8ILD0-F1
#
_entry.id   AF-A0A2V8ILD0-F1
#
_cell.length_a   1.000
_cell.length_b   1.000
_cell.length_c   1.000
_cell.angle_alpha   90.00
_cell.angle_beta   90.00
_cell.angle_gamma   90.00
#
_symmetry.space_group_name_H-M   'P 1'
#
loop_
_entity.id
_entity.type
_entity.pdbx_description
1 polymer ?
#
loop_
_entity_poly.entity_id
_entity_poly.type
_entity_poly.pdbx_seq_one_letter_code
_entity_poly.pdbx_strand_id
1 'polypeptide(L)'
;MGRIRLIGNPKFSLCMLVFAWGALTQANGASLLVRGGTLIDGTGGVPIANARILITDGRIARVWSGDTGAPALPAGTEIVEAGGKFIIPGLIDSHVHYNWYMGELFLTHGVTTVFDLGGGPVWSIAVQKGLNSGQIVGPRYYFHGVLGGGGAGQTDPLAGTNTAKMRFTANVNTPADAPKGVAALKGKADIITLNEDWKADYFKAVAGAAHAGGLSIISHSFNALDTSDWGVDGIEHMTGVGIAAARSPEAKKAVAAMGFCTHQYAPILEQSLPCIAAGHKNSKLYQWMDTSYFEEMIQHLVKNHTFLNPTLDFEWKGIIDRTPQFELEDQKLFFNPALQYVPEDERLVTLGQYHWADARPASDREQFLTGYKKVQEFLRKFVTAGGKLYSGTDSASANTPGLALHHEMQLFVDAGIPPMQALLSSTKWAAEMARMDKNLGTVEPGKYGDLVILAADPLKDIHNTQTVEKVIKGGVMQNIGYHADYDAPFHLTGPLTKHLYSQPPVIANLEPALIVQGSEVWVRVTGANFSPNSVVLFDGKPVETKFVGDNELHGRLTAKQTAHPGNYLIGVETPKPGGGVAAGLGLIVGYR
;
A
#
# COMPACT_ATOMS: atom_id res chain seq x y z
N MET A 1 -76.11 32.20 -31.40
CA MET A 1 -74.89 31.56 -30.86
C MET A 1 -74.94 30.07 -31.21
N GLY A 2 -74.36 29.69 -32.36
CA GLY A 2 -74.14 28.29 -32.76
C GLY A 2 -72.82 27.78 -32.19
N ARG A 3 -72.45 26.49 -32.23
CA ARG A 3 -72.84 25.33 -33.05
C ARG A 3 -72.55 24.07 -32.19
N ILE A 4 -73.48 23.13 -32.07
CA ILE A 4 -73.65 21.87 -32.85
C ILE A 4 -72.52 20.84 -32.69
N ARG A 5 -72.97 19.65 -32.26
CA ARG A 5 -72.30 18.38 -31.96
C ARG A 5 -71.52 17.75 -33.12
N LEU A 6 -70.35 17.21 -32.75
CA LEU A 6 -69.78 15.88 -33.01
C LEU A 6 -70.30 15.07 -34.21
N ILE A 7 -69.43 14.86 -35.20
CA ILE A 7 -69.35 13.65 -36.02
C ILE A 7 -67.87 13.35 -36.32
N GLY A 8 -67.47 12.08 -36.12
CA GLY A 8 -66.60 11.37 -37.07
C GLY A 8 -65.09 11.47 -36.90
N ASN A 9 -64.51 10.37 -36.41
CA ASN A 9 -63.08 10.07 -36.44
C ASN A 9 -62.64 9.67 -37.88
N PRO A 10 -61.45 10.08 -38.34
CA PRO A 10 -60.63 9.12 -39.08
C PRO A 10 -59.13 9.14 -38.70
N LYS A 11 -58.64 7.92 -38.43
CA LYS A 11 -57.31 7.34 -38.73
C LYS A 11 -56.15 8.31 -39.03
N PHE A 12 -55.20 8.40 -38.11
CA PHE A 12 -53.81 8.76 -38.41
C PHE A 12 -52.95 7.49 -38.48
N SER A 13 -52.43 7.18 -39.66
CA SER A 13 -51.30 6.26 -39.83
C SER A 13 -50.03 6.94 -39.33
N LEU A 14 -49.41 6.37 -38.29
CA LEU A 14 -48.09 6.76 -37.85
C LEU A 14 -47.05 5.88 -38.56
N CYS A 15 -46.39 6.42 -39.58
CA CYS A 15 -45.16 5.84 -40.14
C CYS A 15 -44.06 5.92 -39.07
N MET A 16 -43.76 4.80 -38.41
CA MET A 16 -42.50 4.65 -37.66
C MET A 16 -41.35 4.45 -38.64
N LEU A 17 -40.58 5.52 -38.87
CA LEU A 17 -39.22 5.43 -39.39
C LEU A 17 -38.35 4.79 -38.30
N VAL A 18 -38.06 3.50 -38.45
CA VAL A 18 -37.06 2.79 -37.64
C VAL A 18 -35.69 3.25 -38.13
N PHE A 19 -35.12 4.26 -37.46
CA PHE A 19 -33.69 4.51 -37.53
C PHE A 19 -32.99 3.42 -36.72
N ALA A 20 -32.51 2.39 -37.40
CA ALA A 20 -31.53 1.47 -36.84
C ALA A 20 -30.19 2.23 -36.72
N TRP A 21 -29.98 2.89 -35.59
CA TRP A 21 -28.61 3.20 -35.13
C TRP A 21 -27.95 1.88 -34.74
N GLY A 22 -27.33 1.23 -35.71
CA GLY A 22 -26.24 0.32 -35.44
C GLY A 22 -25.12 1.12 -34.79
N ALA A 23 -25.02 1.05 -33.47
CA ALA A 23 -23.79 1.44 -32.78
C ALA A 23 -22.70 0.45 -33.25
N LEU A 24 -22.00 0.81 -34.32
CA LEU A 24 -20.65 0.33 -34.55
C LEU A 24 -19.81 0.90 -33.41
N THR A 25 -19.79 0.21 -32.27
CA THR A 25 -18.68 0.32 -31.33
C THR A 25 -17.45 -0.23 -32.05
N GLN A 26 -16.78 0.63 -32.81
CA GLN A 26 -15.40 0.39 -33.17
C GLN A 26 -14.64 0.50 -31.84
N ALA A 27 -14.44 -0.65 -31.19
CA ALA A 27 -13.46 -0.76 -30.13
C ALA A 27 -12.12 -0.44 -30.80
N ASN A 28 -11.71 0.82 -30.77
CA ASN A 28 -10.33 1.20 -31.02
C ASN A 28 -9.58 0.75 -29.77
N GLY A 29 -9.35 -0.56 -29.67
CA GLY A 29 -8.68 -1.18 -28.53
C GLY A 29 -7.30 -0.56 -28.40
N ALA A 30 -7.10 0.23 -27.35
CA ALA A 30 -5.84 0.89 -27.11
C ALA A 30 -4.75 -0.18 -27.04
N SER A 31 -3.80 -0.11 -27.98
CA SER A 31 -2.68 -1.04 -28.08
C SER A 31 -1.40 -0.29 -27.77
N LEU A 32 -0.54 -0.91 -26.96
CA LEU A 32 0.74 -0.37 -26.55
C LEU A 32 1.82 -1.43 -26.77
N LEU A 33 2.92 -1.05 -27.39
CA LEU A 33 4.11 -1.86 -27.56
C LEU A 33 5.24 -1.29 -26.71
N VAL A 34 5.67 -2.04 -25.69
CA VAL A 34 6.97 -1.78 -25.05
C VAL A 34 8.04 -2.36 -25.95
N ARG A 35 8.95 -1.50 -26.40
CA ARG A 35 9.96 -1.78 -27.41
C ARG A 35 11.37 -1.61 -26.87
N GLY A 36 12.06 -2.72 -26.69
CA GLY A 36 13.48 -2.76 -26.33
C GLY A 36 13.71 -3.29 -24.93
N GLY A 37 14.95 -3.18 -24.47
CA GLY A 37 15.34 -3.51 -23.11
C GLY A 37 15.52 -5.01 -22.86
N THR A 38 15.86 -5.33 -21.62
CA THR A 38 16.01 -6.69 -21.11
C THR A 38 14.83 -7.00 -20.21
N LEU A 39 13.95 -7.91 -20.63
CA LEU A 39 12.79 -8.34 -19.87
C LEU A 39 13.16 -9.45 -18.90
N ILE A 40 12.94 -9.21 -17.61
CA ILE A 40 12.91 -10.21 -16.55
C ILE A 40 11.43 -10.49 -16.30
N ASP A 41 10.89 -11.54 -16.91
CA ASP A 41 9.43 -11.74 -17.06
C ASP A 41 8.69 -12.20 -15.79
N GLY A 42 9.39 -12.37 -14.66
CA GLY A 42 8.83 -12.86 -13.41
C GLY A 42 8.55 -14.36 -13.39
N THR A 43 8.94 -15.14 -14.41
CA THR A 43 8.75 -16.61 -14.39
C THR A 43 9.83 -17.32 -13.56
N GLY A 44 10.96 -16.64 -13.31
CA GLY A 44 12.21 -17.20 -12.79
C GLY A 44 13.18 -17.65 -13.89
N GLY A 45 12.79 -17.51 -15.15
CA GLY A 45 13.57 -17.89 -16.33
C GLY A 45 14.70 -16.91 -16.69
N VAL A 46 15.36 -17.21 -17.80
CA VAL A 46 16.44 -16.38 -18.35
C VAL A 46 15.85 -15.08 -18.91
N PRO A 47 16.42 -13.90 -18.59
CA PRO A 47 15.94 -12.64 -19.14
C PRO A 47 15.97 -12.59 -20.68
N ILE A 48 14.96 -11.97 -21.28
CA ILE A 48 14.81 -11.83 -22.74
C ILE A 48 15.42 -10.49 -23.17
N ALA A 49 16.52 -10.53 -23.92
CA ALA A 49 17.13 -9.33 -24.49
C ALA A 49 16.33 -8.77 -25.69
N ASN A 50 16.44 -7.46 -25.89
CA ASN A 50 15.74 -6.70 -26.93
C ASN A 50 14.24 -7.02 -26.97
N ALA A 51 13.60 -7.09 -25.79
CA ALA A 51 12.24 -7.56 -25.66
C ALA A 51 11.22 -6.68 -26.41
N ARG A 52 10.09 -7.29 -26.73
CA ARG A 52 8.91 -6.66 -27.33
C ARG A 52 7.69 -7.20 -26.60
N ILE A 53 6.89 -6.32 -26.01
CA ILE A 53 5.70 -6.68 -25.24
C ILE A 53 4.52 -5.90 -25.81
N LEU A 54 3.65 -6.59 -26.54
CA LEU A 54 2.42 -6.01 -27.07
C LEU A 54 1.31 -6.20 -26.05
N ILE A 55 0.68 -5.10 -25.66
CA ILE A 55 -0.48 -5.05 -24.79
C ILE A 55 -1.65 -4.52 -25.63
N THR A 56 -2.78 -5.21 -25.58
CA THR A 56 -4.02 -4.82 -26.26
C THR A 56 -5.16 -4.99 -25.27
N ASP A 57 -6.04 -3.99 -25.16
CA ASP A 57 -7.18 -3.99 -24.24
C ASP A 57 -6.76 -4.32 -22.79
N GLY A 58 -5.61 -3.75 -22.40
CA GLY A 58 -5.01 -3.89 -21.08
C GLY A 58 -4.47 -5.27 -20.72
N ARG A 59 -4.39 -6.20 -21.69
CA ARG A 59 -3.78 -7.53 -21.51
C ARG A 59 -2.59 -7.73 -22.44
N ILE A 60 -1.61 -8.47 -21.96
CA ILE A 60 -0.45 -8.86 -22.75
C ILE A 60 -0.96 -9.77 -23.87
N ALA A 61 -0.87 -9.30 -25.11
CA ALA A 61 -1.22 -10.08 -26.28
C ALA A 61 -0.05 -10.98 -26.69
N ARG A 62 1.19 -10.49 -26.57
CA ARG A 62 2.39 -11.23 -26.99
C ARG A 62 3.67 -10.68 -26.36
N VAL A 63 4.62 -11.59 -26.14
CA VAL A 63 6.00 -11.30 -25.76
C VAL A 63 6.95 -11.98 -26.74
N TRP A 64 7.98 -11.29 -27.23
CA TRP A 64 9.01 -11.89 -28.09
C TRP A 64 10.33 -11.09 -28.03
N SER A 65 11.41 -11.68 -28.52
CA SER A 65 12.66 -10.95 -28.77
C SER A 65 12.58 -10.22 -30.11
N GLY A 66 13.01 -8.95 -30.14
CA GLY A 66 13.10 -8.14 -31.35
C GLY A 66 13.99 -8.74 -32.45
N ASP A 67 14.83 -9.71 -32.10
CA ASP A 67 15.73 -10.41 -33.04
C ASP A 67 14.99 -11.50 -33.86
N THR A 68 13.76 -11.85 -33.48
CA THR A 68 12.97 -12.96 -34.07
C THR A 68 11.92 -12.52 -35.10
N GLY A 69 12.05 -11.33 -35.69
CA GLY A 69 11.06 -10.75 -36.61
C GLY A 69 9.81 -10.24 -35.88
N ALA A 70 9.03 -9.37 -36.52
CA ALA A 70 7.87 -8.71 -35.90
C ALA A 70 6.56 -9.07 -36.60
N PRO A 71 5.49 -9.42 -35.86
CA PRO A 71 4.15 -9.45 -36.44
C PRO A 71 3.71 -8.04 -36.85
N ALA A 72 2.71 -7.95 -37.72
CA ALA A 72 2.01 -6.69 -37.95
C ALA A 72 1.36 -6.22 -36.63
N LEU A 73 1.54 -4.94 -36.29
CA LEU A 73 0.95 -4.34 -35.10
C LEU A 73 -0.47 -3.82 -35.41
N PRO A 74 -1.39 -3.83 -34.44
CA PRO A 74 -2.66 -3.11 -34.56
C PRO A 74 -2.42 -1.64 -34.95
N ALA A 75 -3.30 -1.09 -35.80
CA ALA A 75 -3.19 0.31 -36.20
C ALA A 75 -3.32 1.24 -34.98
N GLY A 76 -2.49 2.29 -34.93
CA GLY A 76 -2.49 3.23 -33.81
C GLY A 76 -1.83 2.72 -32.53
N THR A 77 -1.09 1.60 -32.58
CA THR A 77 -0.31 1.10 -31.44
C THR A 77 0.68 2.17 -30.96
N GLU A 78 0.55 2.58 -29.69
CA GLU A 78 1.51 3.45 -29.02
C GLU A 78 2.82 2.69 -28.79
N ILE A 79 3.96 3.36 -28.99
CA ILE A 79 5.28 2.74 -28.79
C ILE A 79 5.96 3.38 -27.57
N VAL A 80 6.30 2.54 -26.59
CA VAL A 80 7.09 2.93 -25.42
C VAL A 80 8.51 2.36 -25.58
N GLU A 81 9.49 3.23 -25.80
CA GLU A 81 10.88 2.82 -25.86
C GLU A 81 11.42 2.41 -24.48
N ALA A 82 12.13 1.29 -24.45
CA ALA A 82 12.82 0.71 -23.30
C ALA A 82 14.25 0.24 -23.65
N GLY A 83 14.79 0.65 -24.81
CA GLY A 83 16.16 0.30 -25.23
C GLY A 83 17.21 0.66 -24.16
N GLY A 84 18.07 -0.30 -23.81
CA GLY A 84 19.09 -0.13 -22.77
C GLY A 84 18.56 -0.15 -21.32
N LYS A 85 17.26 -0.40 -21.11
CA LYS A 85 16.60 -0.48 -19.81
C LYS A 85 16.25 -1.92 -19.44
N PHE A 86 15.74 -2.11 -18.23
CA PHE A 86 15.25 -3.39 -17.73
C PHE A 86 13.73 -3.33 -17.55
N ILE A 87 13.05 -4.43 -17.82
CA ILE A 87 11.58 -4.51 -17.71
C ILE A 87 11.25 -5.64 -16.74
N ILE A 88 10.40 -5.37 -15.76
CA ILE A 88 9.88 -6.36 -14.81
C ILE A 88 8.33 -6.34 -14.82
N PRO A 89 7.64 -7.38 -14.33
CA PRO A 89 6.21 -7.27 -14.03
C PRO A 89 5.94 -6.12 -13.06
N GLY A 90 4.73 -5.57 -13.10
CA GLY A 90 4.22 -4.73 -12.04
C GLY A 90 4.37 -5.40 -10.67
N LEU A 91 4.92 -4.66 -9.69
CA LEU A 91 5.13 -5.22 -8.35
C LEU A 91 3.81 -5.35 -7.59
N ILE A 92 3.76 -6.35 -6.70
CA ILE A 92 2.63 -6.69 -5.84
C ILE A 92 3.10 -6.55 -4.39
N ASP A 93 2.43 -5.68 -3.63
CA ASP A 93 2.55 -5.63 -2.17
C ASP A 93 1.41 -6.44 -1.54
N SER A 94 1.77 -7.52 -0.85
CA SER A 94 0.80 -8.53 -0.41
C SER A 94 0.27 -8.33 1.01
N HIS A 95 0.77 -7.32 1.74
CA HIS A 95 0.30 -6.99 3.07
C HIS A 95 0.32 -5.50 3.27
N VAL A 96 -0.82 -4.86 3.02
CA VAL A 96 -1.01 -3.42 3.27
C VAL A 96 -2.21 -3.17 4.18
N HIS A 97 -2.17 -2.07 4.88
CA HIS A 97 -3.27 -1.37 5.54
C HIS A 97 -3.57 -0.10 4.75
N TYR A 98 -4.30 -0.25 3.64
CA TYR A 98 -4.42 0.79 2.62
C TYR A 98 -5.16 2.02 3.11
N ASN A 99 -4.57 3.19 2.88
CA ASN A 99 -5.14 4.49 3.22
C ASN A 99 -5.19 5.41 1.99
N TRP A 100 -6.04 6.45 2.03
CA TRP A 100 -6.43 7.22 0.84
C TRP A 100 -5.29 8.03 0.19
N TYR A 101 -4.18 8.31 0.91
CA TYR A 101 -3.01 9.01 0.37
C TYR A 101 -2.00 8.11 -0.36
N MET A 102 -2.13 6.79 -0.29
CA MET A 102 -1.03 5.90 -0.66
C MET A 102 -0.89 5.63 -2.16
N GLY A 103 -1.93 5.93 -2.95
CA GLY A 103 -2.01 5.49 -4.34
C GLY A 103 -0.83 5.93 -5.21
N GLU A 104 -0.43 7.20 -5.11
CA GLU A 104 0.73 7.74 -5.85
C GLU A 104 2.07 7.20 -5.32
N LEU A 105 2.19 7.00 -4.00
CA LEU A 105 3.39 6.41 -3.40
C LEU A 105 3.63 4.99 -3.93
N PHE A 106 2.60 4.15 -4.01
CA PHE A 106 2.71 2.81 -4.59
C PHE A 106 3.10 2.86 -6.07
N LEU A 107 2.37 3.63 -6.89
CA LEU A 107 2.63 3.69 -8.33
C LEU A 107 4.02 4.25 -8.65
N THR A 108 4.48 5.28 -7.93
CA THR A 108 5.81 5.87 -8.17
C THR A 108 6.94 4.89 -7.89
N HIS A 109 6.72 3.92 -7.01
CA HIS A 109 7.64 2.83 -6.70
C HIS A 109 7.34 1.54 -7.50
N GLY A 110 6.58 1.62 -8.58
CA GLY A 110 6.32 0.45 -9.45
C GLY A 110 5.38 -0.61 -8.86
N VAL A 111 4.75 -0.33 -7.71
CA VAL A 111 3.72 -1.19 -7.12
C VAL A 111 2.40 -0.94 -7.84
N THR A 112 2.02 -1.91 -8.67
CA THR A 112 0.82 -1.84 -9.52
C THR A 112 -0.35 -2.61 -8.95
N THR A 113 -0.12 -3.46 -7.94
CA THR A 113 -1.16 -4.23 -7.24
C THR A 113 -0.89 -4.25 -5.75
N VAL A 114 -1.94 -4.15 -4.93
CA VAL A 114 -1.87 -4.28 -3.48
C VAL A 114 -2.94 -5.24 -2.95
N PHE A 115 -2.61 -5.97 -1.89
CA PHE A 115 -3.54 -6.80 -1.10
C PHE A 115 -3.73 -6.18 0.29
N ASP A 116 -4.92 -5.62 0.53
CA ASP A 116 -5.24 -4.90 1.77
C ASP A 116 -5.84 -5.81 2.85
N LEU A 117 -5.16 -5.88 4.00
CA LEU A 117 -5.57 -6.60 5.21
C LEU A 117 -6.18 -5.66 6.27
N GLY A 118 -6.01 -4.34 6.14
CA GLY A 118 -6.42 -3.37 7.15
C GLY A 118 -7.84 -2.83 7.02
N GLY A 119 -8.42 -2.93 5.82
CA GLY A 119 -9.73 -2.34 5.51
C GLY A 119 -10.93 -3.16 6.00
N GLY A 120 -11.97 -2.46 6.48
CA GLY A 120 -13.29 -3.07 6.71
C GLY A 120 -14.08 -3.23 5.40
N PRO A 121 -14.99 -4.23 5.29
CA PRO A 121 -15.55 -4.65 4.00
C PRO A 121 -16.29 -3.55 3.23
N VAL A 122 -16.95 -2.61 3.91
CA VAL A 122 -17.67 -1.51 3.24
C VAL A 122 -16.71 -0.50 2.62
N TRP A 123 -15.62 -0.18 3.31
CA TRP A 123 -14.59 0.75 2.84
C TRP A 123 -13.81 0.14 1.67
N SER A 124 -13.33 -1.09 1.85
CA SER A 124 -12.51 -1.79 0.85
C SER A 124 -13.25 -1.99 -0.46
N ILE A 125 -14.56 -2.26 -0.45
CA ILE A 125 -15.36 -2.36 -1.70
C ILE A 125 -15.40 -1.01 -2.44
N ALA A 126 -15.54 0.11 -1.73
CA ALA A 126 -15.57 1.43 -2.36
C ALA A 126 -14.20 1.79 -2.95
N VAL A 127 -13.13 1.55 -2.19
CA VAL A 127 -11.73 1.72 -2.62
C VAL A 127 -11.43 0.87 -3.84
N GLN A 128 -11.76 -0.42 -3.79
CA GLN A 128 -11.59 -1.35 -4.91
C GLN A 128 -12.26 -0.85 -6.19
N LYS A 129 -13.52 -0.42 -6.10
CA LYS A 129 -14.26 0.08 -7.27
C LYS A 129 -13.58 1.32 -7.87
N GLY A 130 -13.22 2.30 -7.04
CA GLY A 130 -12.60 3.53 -7.52
C GLY A 130 -11.22 3.30 -8.16
N LEU A 131 -10.35 2.51 -7.51
CA LEU A 131 -9.01 2.20 -8.01
C LEU A 131 -9.04 1.32 -9.27
N ASN A 132 -9.88 0.29 -9.28
CA ASN A 132 -9.92 -0.67 -10.39
C ASN A 132 -10.69 -0.13 -11.60
N SER A 133 -11.59 0.85 -11.44
CA SER A 133 -12.21 1.57 -12.56
C SER A 133 -11.35 2.71 -13.09
N GLY A 134 -10.23 3.04 -12.43
CA GLY A 134 -9.37 4.18 -12.78
C GLY A 134 -9.93 5.55 -12.38
N GLN A 135 -10.97 5.60 -11.54
CA GLN A 135 -11.49 6.86 -10.97
C GLN A 135 -10.57 7.40 -9.87
N ILE A 136 -9.80 6.52 -9.23
CA ILE A 136 -8.78 6.86 -8.24
C ILE A 136 -7.43 6.44 -8.82
N VAL A 137 -6.46 7.35 -8.77
CA VAL A 137 -5.08 7.05 -9.13
C VAL A 137 -4.46 6.18 -8.03
N GLY A 138 -3.96 5.01 -8.41
CA GLY A 138 -3.31 4.08 -7.50
C GLY A 138 -3.19 2.67 -8.08
N PRO A 139 -2.67 1.72 -7.29
CA PRO A 139 -2.53 0.34 -7.71
C PRO A 139 -3.90 -0.32 -7.93
N ARG A 140 -3.89 -1.44 -8.65
CA ARG A 140 -4.98 -2.41 -8.64
C ARG A 140 -5.16 -2.91 -7.21
N TYR A 141 -6.37 -2.90 -6.73
CA TYR A 141 -6.66 -3.15 -5.32
C TYR A 141 -7.47 -4.43 -5.18
N TYR A 142 -6.96 -5.33 -4.35
CA TYR A 142 -7.68 -6.47 -3.82
C TYR A 142 -7.60 -6.44 -2.31
N PHE A 143 -8.54 -7.09 -1.65
CA PHE A 143 -8.60 -7.03 -0.19
C PHE A 143 -9.07 -8.31 0.45
N HIS A 144 -8.77 -8.40 1.74
CA HIS A 144 -9.00 -9.57 2.55
C HIS A 144 -10.35 -9.49 3.24
N GLY A 145 -11.09 -10.59 3.20
CA GLY A 145 -12.31 -10.80 3.93
C GLY A 145 -12.00 -11.40 5.29
N VAL A 146 -12.36 -10.70 6.37
CA VAL A 146 -12.20 -11.21 7.73
C VAL A 146 -13.47 -11.95 8.16
N LEU A 147 -13.31 -13.19 8.60
CA LEU A 147 -14.36 -13.96 9.27
C LEU A 147 -14.24 -13.80 10.79
N GLY A 148 -15.38 -13.79 11.48
CA GLY A 148 -15.47 -13.76 12.95
C GLY A 148 -16.07 -15.05 13.51
N GLY A 149 -16.24 -15.13 14.84
CA GLY A 149 -16.91 -16.26 15.50
C GLY A 149 -15.96 -17.27 16.11
N GLY A 150 -15.01 -17.82 15.33
CA GLY A 150 -13.79 -18.58 15.75
C GLY A 150 -13.94 -19.72 16.77
N GLY A 151 -15.16 -20.01 17.22
CA GLY A 151 -15.44 -20.84 18.39
C GLY A 151 -15.15 -20.14 19.72
N ALA A 152 -15.82 -19.02 20.02
CA ALA A 152 -15.75 -18.26 21.29
C ALA A 152 -16.17 -19.08 22.55
N GLY A 153 -15.44 -20.17 22.82
CA GLY A 153 -15.63 -21.10 23.92
C GLY A 153 -14.43 -21.07 24.85
N GLN A 154 -14.70 -20.82 26.13
CA GLN A 154 -13.77 -20.59 27.25
C GLN A 154 -12.87 -21.80 27.62
N THR A 155 -12.71 -22.80 26.75
CA THR A 155 -11.95 -24.04 27.02
C THR A 155 -10.65 -24.14 26.23
N ASP A 156 -10.47 -23.29 25.21
CA ASP A 156 -9.18 -23.12 24.55
C ASP A 156 -8.50 -21.88 25.16
N PRO A 157 -7.28 -21.98 25.72
CA PRO A 157 -6.56 -20.83 26.28
C PRO A 157 -6.38 -19.67 25.30
N LEU A 158 -6.52 -19.93 24.00
CA LEU A 158 -6.25 -18.97 22.93
C LEU A 158 -7.52 -18.32 22.35
N ALA A 159 -8.71 -18.89 22.53
CA ALA A 159 -9.93 -18.37 21.91
C ALA A 159 -10.45 -17.11 22.63
N GLY A 160 -10.64 -16.01 21.90
CA GLY A 160 -11.41 -14.85 22.37
C GLY A 160 -10.60 -13.72 23.04
N THR A 161 -9.33 -13.53 22.70
CA THR A 161 -8.49 -12.43 23.21
C THR A 161 -8.88 -11.05 22.64
N ASN A 162 -9.70 -11.00 21.59
CA ASN A 162 -10.28 -9.78 21.01
C ASN A 162 -9.21 -8.75 20.60
N THR A 163 -8.03 -9.23 20.17
CA THR A 163 -6.81 -8.44 19.95
C THR A 163 -6.90 -7.46 18.79
N ALA A 164 -7.91 -7.56 17.93
CA ALA A 164 -8.23 -6.52 16.96
C ALA A 164 -9.74 -6.34 16.81
N LYS A 165 -10.22 -5.08 16.91
CA LYS A 165 -11.61 -4.70 16.53
C LYS A 165 -11.76 -4.70 15.00
N MET A 166 -11.44 -5.81 14.34
CA MET A 166 -11.66 -5.97 12.90
C MET A 166 -13.16 -6.12 12.65
N ARG A 167 -13.67 -5.41 11.64
CA ARG A 167 -15.08 -5.52 11.26
C ARG A 167 -15.26 -6.80 10.44
N PHE A 168 -15.78 -7.84 11.08
CA PHE A 168 -16.07 -9.11 10.44
C PHE A 168 -17.17 -8.98 9.38
N THR A 169 -16.98 -9.65 8.25
CA THR A 169 -18.01 -9.70 7.18
C THR A 169 -19.06 -10.77 7.46
N ALA A 170 -18.66 -11.88 8.06
CA ALA A 170 -19.52 -12.97 8.45
C ALA A 170 -18.93 -13.72 9.65
N ASN A 171 -19.78 -14.39 10.43
CA ASN A 171 -19.34 -15.23 11.54
C ASN A 171 -19.42 -16.72 11.19
N VAL A 172 -18.43 -17.49 11.64
CA VAL A 172 -18.39 -18.95 11.67
C VAL A 172 -18.48 -19.34 13.14
N ASN A 173 -19.69 -19.68 13.60
CA ASN A 173 -19.93 -19.98 15.02
C ASN A 173 -19.65 -21.46 15.33
N THR A 174 -19.78 -22.33 14.32
CA THR A 174 -19.39 -23.73 14.33
C THR A 174 -18.62 -24.07 13.06
N PRO A 175 -17.78 -25.13 13.02
CA PRO A 175 -17.10 -25.54 11.79
C PRO A 175 -18.07 -25.81 10.62
N ALA A 176 -19.29 -26.27 10.90
CA ALA A 176 -20.33 -26.49 9.89
C ALA A 176 -20.82 -25.19 9.21
N ASP A 177 -20.62 -24.04 9.84
CA ASP A 177 -20.98 -22.73 9.26
C ASP A 177 -19.96 -22.24 8.23
N ALA A 178 -18.77 -22.87 8.15
CA ALA A 178 -17.67 -22.39 7.30
C ALA A 178 -18.05 -22.20 5.82
N PRO A 179 -18.74 -23.15 5.14
CA PRO A 179 -19.18 -22.93 3.76
C PRO A 179 -20.07 -21.71 3.59
N LYS A 180 -20.94 -21.43 4.57
CA LYS A 180 -21.82 -20.26 4.56
C LYS A 180 -21.03 -18.96 4.78
N GLY A 181 -20.07 -18.98 5.72
CA GLY A 181 -19.18 -17.84 5.98
C GLY A 181 -18.34 -17.47 4.76
N VAL A 182 -17.70 -18.46 4.14
CA VAL A 182 -16.91 -18.29 2.91
C VAL A 182 -17.78 -17.80 1.75
N ALA A 183 -18.97 -18.38 1.55
CA ALA A 183 -19.88 -17.94 0.51
C ALA A 183 -20.32 -16.48 0.68
N ALA A 184 -20.37 -15.95 1.91
CA ALA A 184 -20.70 -14.55 2.17
C ALA A 184 -19.61 -13.57 1.71
N LEU A 185 -18.36 -14.04 1.62
CA LEU A 185 -17.18 -13.31 1.12
C LEU A 185 -16.99 -13.41 -0.39
N LYS A 186 -17.45 -14.50 -1.03
CA LYS A 186 -17.23 -14.73 -2.46
C LYS A 186 -17.79 -13.59 -3.32
N GLY A 187 -16.93 -13.02 -4.17
CA GLY A 187 -17.28 -11.87 -5.02
C GLY A 187 -17.40 -10.54 -4.27
N LYS A 188 -17.08 -10.52 -2.97
CA LYS A 188 -16.96 -9.32 -2.16
C LYS A 188 -15.54 -9.11 -1.70
N ALA A 189 -14.83 -10.16 -1.30
CA ALA A 189 -13.42 -10.15 -0.96
C ALA A 189 -12.66 -11.14 -1.85
N ASP A 190 -11.35 -10.99 -1.87
CA ASP A 190 -10.46 -11.68 -2.80
C ASP A 190 -9.64 -12.78 -2.13
N ILE A 191 -9.30 -12.58 -0.85
CA ILE A 191 -8.55 -13.50 -0.01
C ILE A 191 -9.26 -13.59 1.35
N ILE A 192 -9.15 -14.71 2.06
CA ILE A 192 -9.66 -14.85 3.43
C ILE A 192 -8.52 -14.67 4.42
N THR A 193 -8.74 -13.89 5.48
CA THR A 193 -7.80 -13.80 6.61
C THR A 193 -8.46 -14.32 7.88
N LEU A 194 -7.74 -15.19 8.60
CA LEU A 194 -8.07 -15.57 9.96
C LEU A 194 -7.00 -15.08 10.93
N ASN A 195 -7.42 -14.69 12.12
CA ASN A 195 -6.52 -14.36 13.21
C ASN A 195 -6.01 -15.63 13.91
N GLU A 196 -4.91 -15.48 14.62
CA GLU A 196 -4.19 -16.54 15.31
C GLU A 196 -5.02 -17.23 16.41
N ASP A 197 -6.07 -16.59 16.92
CA ASP A 197 -6.91 -17.05 18.04
C ASP A 197 -8.02 -18.06 17.68
N TRP A 198 -8.04 -18.53 16.43
CA TRP A 198 -9.04 -19.49 15.94
C TRP A 198 -8.68 -20.94 16.30
N LYS A 199 -9.71 -21.74 16.61
CA LYS A 199 -9.53 -23.18 16.89
C LYS A 199 -9.22 -23.99 15.63
N ALA A 200 -8.46 -25.07 15.80
CA ALA A 200 -8.00 -25.95 14.72
C ALA A 200 -9.11 -26.48 13.79
N ASP A 201 -10.24 -26.92 14.35
CA ASP A 201 -11.38 -27.44 13.60
C ASP A 201 -12.10 -26.35 12.78
N TYR A 202 -12.08 -25.10 13.25
CA TYR A 202 -12.59 -23.95 12.51
C TYR A 202 -11.65 -23.58 11.36
N PHE A 203 -10.35 -23.49 11.63
CA PHE A 203 -9.33 -23.27 10.59
C PHE A 203 -9.49 -24.27 9.44
N LYS A 204 -9.50 -25.57 9.75
CA LYS A 204 -9.65 -26.64 8.73
C LYS A 204 -10.94 -26.51 7.93
N ALA A 205 -12.05 -26.22 8.60
CA ALA A 205 -13.34 -26.09 7.92
C ALA A 205 -13.39 -24.86 7.00
N VAL A 206 -12.83 -23.72 7.43
CA VAL A 206 -12.74 -22.51 6.62
C VAL A 206 -11.78 -22.70 5.45
N ALA A 207 -10.59 -23.26 5.68
CA ALA A 207 -9.62 -23.53 4.61
C ALA A 207 -10.22 -24.46 3.55
N GLY A 208 -10.85 -25.57 3.96
CA GLY A 208 -11.52 -26.49 3.03
C GLY A 208 -12.64 -25.80 2.23
N ALA A 209 -13.44 -24.95 2.88
CA ALA A 209 -14.49 -24.17 2.20
C ALA A 209 -13.90 -23.10 1.25
N ALA A 210 -12.81 -22.44 1.64
CA ALA A 210 -12.11 -21.44 0.83
C ALA A 210 -11.56 -22.07 -0.46
N HIS A 211 -10.84 -23.19 -0.33
CA HIS A 211 -10.27 -23.91 -1.46
C HIS A 211 -11.36 -24.46 -2.40
N ALA A 212 -12.45 -25.00 -1.86
CA ALA A 212 -13.61 -25.40 -2.66
C ALA A 212 -14.27 -24.22 -3.38
N GLY A 213 -14.19 -23.02 -2.79
CA GLY A 213 -14.67 -21.77 -3.36
C GLY A 213 -13.73 -21.12 -4.38
N GLY A 214 -12.47 -21.59 -4.46
CA GLY A 214 -11.40 -21.02 -5.29
C GLY A 214 -10.67 -19.82 -4.66
N LEU A 215 -10.83 -19.59 -3.35
CA LEU A 215 -10.18 -18.51 -2.61
C LEU A 215 -8.96 -19.03 -1.85
N SER A 216 -7.95 -18.20 -1.68
CA SER A 216 -6.85 -18.47 -0.74
C SER A 216 -7.22 -18.04 0.67
N ILE A 217 -6.52 -18.61 1.63
CA ILE A 217 -6.60 -18.27 3.04
C ILE A 217 -5.21 -17.96 3.59
N ILE A 218 -5.08 -16.81 4.23
CA ILE A 218 -3.89 -16.41 4.96
C ILE A 218 -4.19 -16.25 6.45
N SER A 219 -3.15 -16.21 7.28
CA SER A 219 -3.34 -16.08 8.71
C SER A 219 -2.15 -15.45 9.43
N HIS A 220 -2.45 -14.62 10.43
CA HIS A 220 -1.58 -14.49 11.59
C HIS A 220 -1.58 -15.82 12.34
N SER A 221 -0.42 -16.29 12.78
CA SER A 221 -0.29 -17.66 13.27
C SER A 221 0.42 -17.72 14.61
N PHE A 222 -0.17 -18.42 15.59
CA PHE A 222 0.55 -18.80 16.82
C PHE A 222 1.58 -19.91 16.58
N ASN A 223 1.33 -20.83 15.64
CA ASN A 223 2.25 -21.90 15.32
C ASN A 223 2.17 -22.24 13.84
N ALA A 224 3.25 -21.99 13.11
CA ALA A 224 3.27 -22.14 11.67
C ALA A 224 3.07 -23.57 11.17
N LEU A 225 3.46 -24.59 11.95
CA LEU A 225 3.24 -25.99 11.56
C LEU A 225 1.76 -26.36 11.68
N ASP A 226 1.12 -25.93 12.76
CA ASP A 226 -0.30 -26.18 12.99
C ASP A 226 -1.15 -25.51 11.91
N THR A 227 -0.94 -24.22 11.65
CA THR A 227 -1.70 -23.48 10.62
C THR A 227 -1.46 -24.03 9.22
N SER A 228 -0.22 -24.44 8.91
CA SER A 228 0.12 -25.16 7.69
C SER A 228 -0.66 -26.47 7.54
N ASP A 229 -0.68 -27.31 8.59
CA ASP A 229 -1.45 -28.57 8.62
C ASP A 229 -2.97 -28.36 8.52
N TRP A 230 -3.45 -27.16 8.87
CA TRP A 230 -4.87 -26.82 8.79
C TRP A 230 -5.28 -26.27 7.42
N GLY A 231 -4.35 -26.15 6.48
CA GLY A 231 -4.61 -25.76 5.10
C GLY A 231 -4.51 -24.25 4.83
N VAL A 232 -3.81 -23.50 5.69
CA VAL A 232 -3.50 -22.10 5.43
C VAL A 232 -2.49 -21.99 4.27
N ASP A 233 -2.81 -21.18 3.27
CA ASP A 233 -1.96 -20.99 2.08
C ASP A 233 -0.77 -20.05 2.39
N GLY A 234 -0.98 -19.01 3.20
CA GLY A 234 0.05 -18.02 3.55
C GLY A 234 0.07 -17.65 5.04
N ILE A 235 1.26 -17.54 5.63
CA ILE A 235 1.45 -17.11 7.02
C ILE A 235 2.08 -15.72 7.04
N GLU A 236 1.41 -14.80 7.74
CA GLU A 236 1.88 -13.44 7.95
C GLU A 236 2.86 -13.35 9.13
N HIS A 237 3.85 -12.48 8.97
CA HIS A 237 4.95 -12.24 9.90
C HIS A 237 5.77 -13.50 10.19
N MET A 238 6.77 -13.38 11.07
CA MET A 238 7.59 -14.53 11.47
C MET A 238 7.17 -15.17 12.80
N THR A 239 6.20 -14.61 13.52
CA THR A 239 5.89 -15.05 14.89
C THR A 239 5.50 -16.51 14.99
N GLY A 240 4.62 -17.00 14.10
CA GLY A 240 4.22 -18.41 14.09
C GLY A 240 5.39 -19.36 13.81
N VAL A 241 6.33 -18.94 12.97
CA VAL A 241 7.58 -19.69 12.70
C VAL A 241 8.50 -19.66 13.92
N GLY A 242 8.64 -18.49 14.54
CA GLY A 242 9.45 -18.29 15.75
C GLY A 242 8.99 -19.16 16.91
N ILE A 243 7.67 -19.23 17.15
CA ILE A 243 7.07 -20.08 18.19
C ILE A 243 7.26 -21.57 17.85
N ALA A 244 6.98 -21.97 16.61
CA ALA A 244 7.13 -23.37 16.19
C ALA A 244 8.58 -23.87 16.28
N ALA A 245 9.56 -22.97 16.08
CA ALA A 245 10.98 -23.24 16.17
C ALA A 245 11.54 -23.20 17.61
N ALA A 246 10.80 -22.66 18.58
CA ALA A 246 11.23 -22.61 19.99
C ALA A 246 11.02 -23.96 20.70
N ARG A 247 11.88 -24.94 20.41
CA ARG A 247 11.65 -26.35 20.81
C ARG A 247 12.32 -26.81 22.10
N SER A 248 13.44 -26.20 22.52
CA SER A 248 14.12 -26.60 23.76
C SER A 248 13.25 -26.32 25.00
N PRO A 249 13.42 -27.05 26.12
CA PRO A 249 12.69 -26.77 27.36
C PRO A 249 12.83 -25.32 27.83
N GLU A 250 14.03 -24.76 27.70
CA GLU A 250 14.36 -23.37 28.06
C GLU A 250 13.65 -22.40 27.11
N ALA A 251 13.70 -22.64 25.80
CA ALA A 251 13.04 -21.84 24.79
C ALA A 251 11.52 -21.83 25.01
N LYS A 252 10.90 -23.00 25.20
CA LYS A 252 9.47 -23.12 25.49
C LYS A 252 9.07 -22.36 26.75
N LYS A 253 9.86 -22.49 27.82
CA LYS A 253 9.64 -21.74 29.06
C LYS A 253 9.77 -20.24 28.86
N ALA A 254 10.78 -19.80 28.10
CA ALA A 254 10.98 -18.39 27.79
C ALA A 254 9.82 -17.81 26.97
N VAL A 255 9.42 -18.49 25.90
CA VAL A 255 8.30 -18.08 25.03
C VAL A 255 6.98 -18.07 25.80
N ALA A 256 6.70 -19.09 26.62
CA ALA A 256 5.50 -19.11 27.47
C ALA A 256 5.47 -17.95 28.48
N ALA A 257 6.63 -17.52 28.98
CA ALA A 257 6.76 -16.41 29.92
C ALA A 257 6.63 -15.02 29.26
N MET A 258 6.66 -14.93 27.93
CA MET A 258 6.55 -13.65 27.21
C MET A 258 5.13 -13.06 27.25
N GLY A 259 4.11 -13.87 27.55
CA GLY A 259 2.71 -13.43 27.69
C GLY A 259 2.12 -12.88 26.38
N PHE A 260 1.45 -13.73 25.60
CA PHE A 260 0.71 -13.31 24.40
C PHE A 260 -0.59 -12.57 24.80
N CYS A 261 -0.45 -11.29 25.20
CA CYS A 261 -1.45 -10.25 25.47
C CYS A 261 -2.76 -10.62 26.20
N THR A 262 -3.00 -10.00 27.37
CA THR A 262 -4.22 -10.19 28.19
C THR A 262 -4.97 -8.90 28.60
N HIS A 263 -5.10 -7.83 27.78
CA HIS A 263 -6.23 -6.83 27.76
C HIS A 263 -6.02 -5.50 26.96
N GLN A 264 -7.15 -4.75 26.76
CA GLN A 264 -7.47 -3.63 25.85
C GLN A 264 -6.73 -2.28 26.02
N TYR A 265 -6.49 -1.59 24.89
CA TYR A 265 -5.93 -0.23 24.82
C TYR A 265 -6.94 0.86 24.39
N ALA A 266 -6.81 2.06 24.98
CA ALA A 266 -7.41 3.34 24.57
C ALA A 266 -6.35 4.25 23.92
N PRO A 267 -6.73 5.33 23.18
CA PRO A 267 -6.09 5.65 21.91
C PRO A 267 -4.83 6.53 22.00
N ILE A 268 -3.85 6.15 21.17
CA ILE A 268 -2.92 7.01 20.43
C ILE A 268 -1.85 7.69 21.29
N LEU A 269 -0.70 6.99 21.46
CA LEU A 269 0.70 7.48 21.37
C LEU A 269 1.70 7.02 22.43
N GLU A 270 1.35 6.45 23.58
CA GLU A 270 2.37 6.10 24.59
C GLU A 270 2.00 4.85 25.40
N GLN A 271 2.47 3.65 25.01
CA GLN A 271 2.72 2.51 25.91
C GLN A 271 3.84 1.59 25.38
N SER A 272 5.08 2.04 25.55
CA SER A 272 6.29 1.23 25.38
C SER A 272 6.46 0.27 26.58
N LEU A 273 6.31 -1.04 26.29
CA LEU A 273 6.54 -2.23 27.15
C LEU A 273 5.50 -2.44 28.27
N PRO A 274 4.52 -3.39 28.14
CA PRO A 274 4.75 -4.83 27.95
C PRO A 274 3.76 -5.52 26.97
N CYS A 275 3.79 -5.15 25.68
CA CYS A 275 3.25 -5.94 24.56
C CYS A 275 4.33 -6.41 23.55
N ILE A 276 5.56 -5.92 23.72
CA ILE A 276 6.68 -6.10 22.76
C ILE A 276 7.41 -7.44 22.96
N ALA A 277 7.12 -8.18 24.04
CA ALA A 277 7.75 -9.48 24.26
C ALA A 277 7.13 -10.59 23.37
N ALA A 278 5.90 -10.42 22.89
CA ALA A 278 5.12 -11.49 22.28
C ALA A 278 4.40 -11.13 20.96
N GLY A 279 4.43 -9.87 20.51
CA GLY A 279 3.79 -9.42 19.27
C GLY A 279 4.73 -9.41 18.07
N HIS A 280 4.18 -9.56 16.86
CA HIS A 280 4.87 -9.62 15.57
C HIS A 280 6.05 -8.64 15.43
N LYS A 281 5.87 -7.39 15.88
CA LYS A 281 6.87 -6.32 15.72
C LYS A 281 7.90 -6.27 16.86
N ASN A 282 9.18 -6.09 16.52
CA ASN A 282 10.27 -5.82 17.48
C ASN A 282 10.33 -6.87 18.61
N SER A 283 10.31 -8.16 18.25
CA SER A 283 10.17 -9.26 19.21
C SER A 283 11.47 -9.97 19.58
N LYS A 284 11.62 -10.28 20.88
CA LYS A 284 12.72 -11.11 21.41
C LYS A 284 12.48 -12.60 21.23
N LEU A 285 11.31 -13.02 20.76
CA LEU A 285 10.94 -14.40 20.47
C LEU A 285 12.00 -15.12 19.65
N TYR A 286 12.47 -14.48 18.58
CA TYR A 286 13.26 -15.11 17.55
C TYR A 286 14.65 -15.58 18.01
N GLN A 287 15.18 -15.01 19.10
CA GLN A 287 16.45 -15.50 19.68
C GLN A 287 16.33 -16.95 20.18
N TRP A 288 15.12 -17.40 20.50
CA TRP A 288 14.83 -18.73 21.04
C TRP A 288 14.56 -19.79 19.98
N MET A 289 14.59 -19.42 18.69
CA MET A 289 14.49 -20.39 17.60
C MET A 289 15.64 -21.39 17.65
N ASP A 290 15.32 -22.67 17.60
CA ASP A 290 16.28 -23.76 17.57
C ASP A 290 16.58 -24.16 16.12
N THR A 291 17.77 -23.77 15.64
CA THR A 291 18.18 -23.95 14.25
C THR A 291 18.37 -25.41 13.87
N SER A 292 18.53 -26.32 14.85
CA SER A 292 18.66 -27.76 14.60
C SER A 292 17.38 -28.40 14.04
N TYR A 293 16.23 -27.75 14.22
CA TYR A 293 14.93 -28.21 13.73
C TYR A 293 14.47 -27.53 12.44
N PHE A 294 15.25 -26.59 11.89
CA PHE A 294 14.84 -25.83 10.70
C PHE A 294 14.56 -26.75 9.52
N GLU A 295 15.39 -27.76 9.28
CA GLU A 295 15.20 -28.68 8.15
C GLU A 295 13.85 -29.40 8.24
N GLU A 296 13.53 -29.98 9.40
CA GLU A 296 12.24 -30.66 9.62
C GLU A 296 11.06 -29.72 9.38
N MET A 297 11.11 -28.51 9.96
CA MET A 297 10.06 -27.51 9.81
C MET A 297 9.89 -27.04 8.38
N ILE A 298 11.01 -26.77 7.69
CA ILE A 298 11.01 -26.31 6.30
C ILE A 298 10.40 -27.38 5.39
N GLN A 299 10.82 -28.63 5.54
CA GLN A 299 10.26 -29.73 4.75
C GLN A 299 8.76 -29.89 4.97
N HIS A 300 8.29 -29.67 6.20
CA HIS A 300 6.86 -29.67 6.51
C HIS A 300 6.10 -28.54 5.78
N LEU A 301 6.57 -27.30 5.91
CA LEU A 301 5.92 -26.14 5.26
C LEU A 301 5.94 -26.25 3.72
N VAL A 302 7.06 -26.69 3.15
CA VAL A 302 7.21 -26.89 1.70
C VAL A 302 6.27 -27.98 1.20
N LYS A 303 6.18 -29.11 1.91
CA LYS A 303 5.26 -30.22 1.58
C LYS A 303 3.81 -29.76 1.56
N ASN A 304 3.42 -28.89 2.49
CA ASN A 304 2.07 -28.36 2.58
C ASN A 304 1.82 -27.17 1.63
N HIS A 305 2.83 -26.76 0.85
CA HIS A 305 2.77 -25.60 -0.04
C HIS A 305 2.42 -24.28 0.67
N THR A 306 2.85 -24.13 1.92
CA THR A 306 2.63 -22.91 2.70
C THR A 306 3.63 -21.83 2.29
N PHE A 307 3.11 -20.65 1.96
CA PHE A 307 3.88 -19.45 1.66
C PHE A 307 4.15 -18.66 2.94
N LEU A 308 5.23 -17.88 2.98
CA LEU A 308 5.57 -17.02 4.12
C LEU A 308 5.70 -15.55 3.71
N ASN A 309 5.12 -14.66 4.50
CA ASN A 309 5.32 -13.22 4.39
C ASN A 309 5.98 -12.69 5.66
N PRO A 310 7.31 -12.51 5.67
CA PRO A 310 8.04 -12.21 6.89
C PRO A 310 7.95 -10.76 7.35
N THR A 311 7.57 -9.80 6.49
CA THR A 311 7.49 -8.35 6.81
C THR A 311 8.74 -7.83 7.55
N LEU A 312 9.94 -8.21 7.08
CA LEU A 312 11.21 -7.97 7.78
C LEU A 312 11.47 -6.49 8.05
N ASP A 313 11.15 -5.62 7.10
CA ASP A 313 11.34 -4.18 7.28
C ASP A 313 10.48 -3.66 8.44
N PHE A 314 9.21 -4.05 8.48
CA PHE A 314 8.29 -3.68 9.57
C PHE A 314 8.77 -4.20 10.94
N GLU A 315 9.27 -5.43 10.98
CA GLU A 315 9.66 -6.09 12.23
C GLU A 315 11.05 -5.66 12.76
N TRP A 316 11.98 -5.19 11.91
CA TRP A 316 13.41 -4.96 12.29
C TRP A 316 14.06 -3.64 11.85
N LYS A 317 13.46 -2.79 11.01
CA LYS A 317 14.17 -1.67 10.36
C LYS A 317 14.90 -0.69 11.27
N GLY A 318 14.55 -0.61 12.55
CA GLY A 318 15.20 0.27 13.53
C GLY A 318 16.42 -0.29 14.25
N ILE A 319 16.96 -1.45 13.84
CA ILE A 319 18.13 -2.05 14.51
C ILE A 319 19.14 -2.73 13.57
N ILE A 320 18.87 -2.77 12.27
CA ILE A 320 19.67 -3.52 11.29
C ILE A 320 20.77 -2.65 10.66
N ASP A 321 21.76 -3.27 10.04
CA ASP A 321 22.87 -2.54 9.39
C ASP A 321 22.39 -1.57 8.29
N ARG A 322 21.20 -1.81 7.71
CA ARG A 322 20.59 -0.95 6.68
C ARG A 322 19.80 0.23 7.22
N THR A 323 19.57 0.32 8.53
CA THR A 323 18.79 1.40 9.17
C THR A 323 19.19 2.79 8.65
N PRO A 324 20.48 3.19 8.61
CA PRO A 324 20.86 4.53 8.15
C PRO A 324 20.55 4.77 6.66
N GLN A 325 20.60 3.73 5.83
CA GLN A 325 20.27 3.83 4.41
C GLN A 325 18.75 4.00 4.23
N PHE A 326 17.97 3.11 4.82
CA PHE A 326 16.51 3.10 4.66
C PHE A 326 15.87 4.35 5.27
N GLU A 327 16.36 4.79 6.44
CA GLU A 327 15.92 6.05 7.05
C GLU A 327 16.17 7.24 6.11
N LEU A 328 17.35 7.31 5.49
CA LEU A 328 17.67 8.40 4.55
C LEU A 328 16.77 8.37 3.30
N GLU A 329 16.44 7.18 2.79
CA GLU A 329 15.53 7.01 1.65
C GLU A 329 14.11 7.47 2.00
N ASP A 330 13.58 7.04 3.15
CA ASP A 330 12.27 7.44 3.67
C ASP A 330 12.20 8.94 3.99
N GLN A 331 13.25 9.50 4.60
CA GLN A 331 13.34 10.94 4.86
C GLN A 331 13.28 11.72 3.56
N LYS A 332 14.08 11.36 2.55
CA LYS A 332 14.04 12.04 1.24
C LYS A 332 12.66 12.00 0.61
N LEU A 333 11.94 10.90 0.76
CA LEU A 333 10.56 10.78 0.30
C LEU A 333 9.62 11.71 1.08
N PHE A 334 9.58 11.61 2.41
CA PHE A 334 8.64 12.37 3.23
C PHE A 334 8.94 13.88 3.32
N PHE A 335 10.19 14.29 3.07
CA PHE A 335 10.57 15.70 2.93
C PHE A 335 10.35 16.26 1.52
N ASN A 336 9.85 15.44 0.58
CA ASN A 336 9.44 15.95 -0.73
C ASN A 336 8.26 16.94 -0.54
N PRO A 337 8.38 18.20 -1.01
CA PRO A 337 7.32 19.19 -0.88
C PRO A 337 6.04 18.82 -1.65
N ALA A 338 6.11 17.88 -2.60
CA ALA A 338 4.94 17.38 -3.31
C ALA A 338 4.18 16.28 -2.53
N LEU A 339 4.71 15.79 -1.41
CA LEU A 339 4.10 14.77 -0.54
C LEU A 339 3.55 15.34 0.77
N GLN A 340 3.32 16.65 0.86
CA GLN A 340 2.76 17.28 2.07
C GLN A 340 1.33 16.82 2.39
N TYR A 341 0.67 16.13 1.45
CA TYR A 341 -0.60 15.48 1.70
C TYR A 341 -0.49 14.21 2.55
N VAL A 342 0.69 13.64 2.76
CA VAL A 342 0.84 12.51 3.69
C VAL A 342 0.66 13.03 5.12
N PRO A 343 -0.21 12.42 5.94
CA PRO A 343 -0.43 12.88 7.31
C PRO A 343 0.89 13.02 8.09
N GLU A 344 1.03 14.09 8.87
CA GLU A 344 2.25 14.33 9.65
C GLU A 344 2.52 13.22 10.67
N ASP A 345 1.49 12.70 11.34
CA ASP A 345 1.62 11.61 12.29
C ASP A 345 2.07 10.33 11.61
N GLU A 346 1.56 10.04 10.42
CA GLU A 346 2.01 8.89 9.63
C GLU A 346 3.51 9.01 9.28
N ARG A 347 3.96 10.21 8.90
CA ARG A 347 5.39 10.50 8.67
C ARG A 347 6.21 10.31 9.95
N LEU A 348 5.77 10.90 11.06
CA LEU A 348 6.47 10.83 12.35
C LEU A 348 6.50 9.41 12.93
N VAL A 349 5.39 8.68 12.84
CA VAL A 349 5.28 7.28 13.29
C VAL A 349 6.20 6.40 12.48
N THR A 350 6.24 6.57 11.16
CA THR A 350 7.10 5.79 10.26
C THR A 350 8.57 6.07 10.49
N LEU A 351 8.98 7.34 10.52
CA LEU A 351 10.38 7.74 10.76
C LEU A 351 10.84 7.39 12.19
N GLY A 352 9.95 7.53 13.18
CA GLY A 352 10.24 7.17 14.57
C GLY A 352 10.56 5.69 14.77
N GLN A 353 10.11 4.80 13.86
CA GLN A 353 10.48 3.38 13.92
C GLN A 353 11.97 3.14 13.68
N TYR A 354 12.72 4.04 13.03
CA TYR A 354 14.15 3.83 12.87
C TYR A 354 14.91 3.90 14.21
N HIS A 355 14.29 4.46 15.25
CA HIS A 355 14.93 4.74 16.54
C HIS A 355 14.36 3.92 17.71
N TRP A 356 13.49 2.94 17.47
CA TRP A 356 12.84 2.18 18.56
C TRP A 356 13.84 1.42 19.46
N ALA A 357 15.03 1.10 18.92
CA ALA A 357 16.07 0.35 19.61
C ALA A 357 17.13 1.23 20.30
N ASP A 358 17.17 2.54 20.04
CA ASP A 358 18.27 3.43 20.46
C ASP A 358 18.41 3.50 21.98
N ALA A 359 17.29 3.57 22.69
CA ALA A 359 17.25 3.64 24.15
C ALA A 359 17.38 2.27 24.85
N ARG A 360 17.54 1.17 24.11
CA ARG A 360 17.59 -0.18 24.70
C ARG A 360 18.99 -0.57 25.18
N PRO A 361 19.09 -1.39 26.24
CA PRO A 361 20.38 -1.94 26.68
C PRO A 361 21.10 -2.71 25.57
N ALA A 362 22.44 -2.71 25.58
CA ALA A 362 23.23 -3.42 24.59
C ALA A 362 22.88 -4.92 24.50
N SER A 363 22.66 -5.56 25.65
CA SER A 363 22.21 -6.96 25.74
C SER A 363 20.87 -7.20 25.07
N ASP A 364 19.95 -6.24 25.15
CA ASP A 364 18.63 -6.36 24.52
C ASP A 364 18.75 -6.30 23.01
N ARG A 365 19.56 -5.36 22.51
CA ARG A 365 19.82 -5.21 21.07
C ARG A 365 20.49 -6.44 20.49
N GLU A 366 21.46 -7.03 21.20
CA GLU A 366 22.11 -8.27 20.80
C GLU A 366 21.12 -9.44 20.68
N GLN A 367 20.14 -9.53 21.57
CA GLN A 367 19.08 -10.55 21.50
C GLN A 367 18.20 -10.40 20.26
N PHE A 368 17.80 -9.16 19.92
CA PHE A 368 17.04 -8.88 18.69
C PHE A 368 17.83 -9.24 17.44
N LEU A 369 19.10 -8.86 17.38
CA LEU A 369 19.98 -9.16 16.25
C LEU A 369 20.28 -10.67 16.13
N THR A 370 20.39 -11.37 17.25
CA THR A 370 20.50 -12.83 17.26
C THR A 370 19.24 -13.47 16.66
N GLY A 371 18.06 -12.99 17.06
CA GLY A 371 16.79 -13.42 16.47
C GLY A 371 16.70 -13.14 14.98
N TYR A 372 17.07 -11.93 14.56
CA TYR A 372 17.10 -11.53 13.15
C TYR A 372 17.95 -12.48 12.30
N LYS A 373 19.18 -12.78 12.74
CA LYS A 373 20.07 -13.72 12.03
C LYS A 373 19.48 -15.12 11.90
N LYS A 374 18.77 -15.61 12.93
CA LYS A 374 18.09 -16.91 12.88
C LYS A 374 16.92 -16.91 11.90
N VAL A 375 16.15 -15.82 11.83
CA VAL A 375 15.09 -15.63 10.83
C VAL A 375 15.67 -15.59 9.42
N GLN A 376 16.76 -14.83 9.19
CA GLN A 376 17.45 -14.81 7.89
C GLN A 376 17.94 -16.21 7.49
N GLU A 377 18.52 -16.98 8.41
CA GLU A 377 18.94 -18.36 8.14
C GLU A 377 17.75 -19.24 7.75
N PHE A 378 16.63 -19.15 8.49
CA PHE A 378 15.41 -19.90 8.20
C PHE A 378 14.89 -19.58 6.81
N LEU A 379 14.72 -18.29 6.48
CA LEU A 379 14.18 -17.84 5.18
C LEU A 379 15.06 -18.30 4.01
N ARG A 380 16.39 -18.16 4.13
CA ARG A 380 17.32 -18.65 3.10
C ARG A 380 17.18 -20.15 2.87
N LYS A 381 17.16 -20.95 3.96
CA LYS A 381 17.00 -22.41 3.86
C LYS A 381 15.62 -22.78 3.29
N PHE A 382 14.56 -22.09 3.71
CA PHE A 382 13.20 -22.30 3.25
C PHE A 382 13.09 -22.11 1.73
N VAL A 383 13.58 -20.98 1.22
CA VAL A 383 13.59 -20.71 -0.23
C VAL A 383 14.50 -21.68 -0.99
N THR A 384 15.65 -22.05 -0.42
CA THR A 384 16.55 -23.06 -1.03
C THR A 384 15.87 -24.42 -1.16
N ALA A 385 15.01 -24.79 -0.21
CA ALA A 385 14.24 -26.04 -0.23
C ALA A 385 13.00 -25.99 -1.16
N GLY A 386 12.77 -24.87 -1.87
CA GLY A 386 11.61 -24.70 -2.77
C GLY A 386 10.41 -24.02 -2.12
N GLY A 387 10.56 -23.53 -0.88
CA GLY A 387 9.60 -22.65 -0.23
C GLY A 387 9.47 -21.31 -0.97
N LYS A 388 8.31 -20.68 -0.84
CA LYS A 388 7.98 -19.44 -1.55
C LYS A 388 7.64 -18.34 -0.55
N LEU A 389 8.25 -17.18 -0.75
CA LEU A 389 7.91 -15.96 -0.02
C LEU A 389 6.91 -15.14 -0.82
N TYR A 390 6.08 -14.36 -0.13
CA TYR A 390 5.28 -13.31 -0.72
C TYR A 390 5.51 -12.03 0.08
N SER A 391 6.00 -10.98 -0.56
CA SER A 391 6.41 -9.76 0.13
C SER A 391 5.21 -8.95 0.57
N GLY A 392 5.28 -8.41 1.78
CA GLY A 392 4.36 -7.42 2.27
C GLY A 392 5.05 -6.43 3.19
N THR A 393 4.48 -5.23 3.32
CA THR A 393 5.11 -4.11 4.02
C THR A 393 4.48 -3.78 5.36
N ASP A 394 3.23 -4.20 5.57
CA ASP A 394 2.37 -3.76 6.67
C ASP A 394 2.21 -2.21 6.69
N SER A 395 2.30 -1.53 5.54
CA SER A 395 2.07 -0.08 5.43
C SER A 395 0.57 0.25 5.50
N ALA A 396 0.04 1.18 6.30
CA ALA A 396 0.63 2.25 7.13
C ALA A 396 0.84 1.91 8.61
N SER A 397 1.00 0.65 8.98
CA SER A 397 1.39 0.24 10.35
C SER A 397 2.86 0.61 10.66
N ALA A 398 3.30 1.82 10.29
CA ALA A 398 4.63 2.39 10.46
C ALA A 398 5.71 1.98 9.43
N ASN A 399 5.29 1.62 8.21
CA ASN A 399 6.17 1.43 7.06
C ASN A 399 5.77 2.31 5.87
N THR A 400 6.75 2.68 5.05
CA THR A 400 6.59 3.61 3.93
C THR A 400 5.93 2.95 2.73
N PRO A 401 4.72 3.37 2.31
CA PRO A 401 4.00 2.76 1.19
C PRO A 401 4.83 2.79 -0.11
N GLY A 402 4.89 1.67 -0.81
CA GLY A 402 5.68 1.51 -2.04
C GLY A 402 7.16 1.28 -1.76
N LEU A 403 7.85 2.26 -1.16
CA LEU A 403 9.31 2.19 -0.94
C LEU A 403 9.72 1.00 -0.04
N ALA A 404 8.95 0.72 1.02
CA ALA A 404 9.24 -0.39 1.93
C ALA A 404 9.22 -1.77 1.25
N LEU A 405 8.51 -1.94 0.12
CA LEU A 405 8.52 -3.20 -0.63
C LEU A 405 9.90 -3.48 -1.24
N HIS A 406 10.63 -2.42 -1.62
CA HIS A 406 12.01 -2.53 -2.09
C HIS A 406 12.97 -2.84 -0.94
N HIS A 407 12.74 -2.25 0.23
CA HIS A 407 13.48 -2.58 1.45
C HIS A 407 13.28 -4.06 1.81
N GLU A 408 12.06 -4.56 1.78
CA GLU A 408 11.74 -5.97 2.03
C GLU A 408 12.51 -6.92 1.10
N MET A 409 12.46 -6.69 -0.22
CA MET A 409 13.23 -7.48 -1.19
C MET A 409 14.74 -7.39 -0.96
N GLN A 410 15.24 -6.23 -0.52
CA GLN A 410 16.64 -6.05 -0.17
C GLN A 410 17.03 -6.88 1.06
N LEU A 411 16.17 -6.96 2.07
CA LEU A 411 16.40 -7.78 3.28
C LEU A 411 16.39 -9.29 2.98
N PHE A 412 15.64 -9.73 1.96
CA PHE A 412 15.74 -11.11 1.46
C PHE A 412 17.11 -11.38 0.84
N VAL A 413 17.63 -10.44 0.04
CA VAL A 413 18.97 -10.57 -0.53
C VAL A 413 20.05 -10.56 0.55
N ASP A 414 19.90 -9.75 1.60
CA ASP A 414 20.80 -9.76 2.75
C ASP A 414 20.79 -11.08 3.52
N ALA A 415 19.64 -11.78 3.55
CA ALA A 415 19.55 -13.13 4.11
C ALA A 415 20.28 -14.18 3.25
N GLY A 416 20.67 -13.83 2.03
CA GLY A 416 21.33 -14.69 1.05
C GLY A 416 20.37 -15.33 0.04
N ILE A 417 19.16 -14.78 -0.11
CA ILE A 417 18.22 -15.19 -1.16
C ILE A 417 18.62 -14.51 -2.48
N PRO A 418 18.78 -15.24 -3.59
CA PRO A 418 19.09 -14.66 -4.90
C PRO A 418 18.14 -13.53 -5.33
N PRO A 419 18.62 -12.45 -5.99
CA PRO A 419 17.78 -11.33 -6.44
C PRO A 419 16.57 -11.73 -7.28
N MET A 420 16.70 -12.76 -8.14
CA MET A 420 15.56 -13.31 -8.90
C MET A 420 14.46 -13.80 -7.96
N GLN A 421 14.79 -14.56 -6.92
CA GLN A 421 13.80 -15.09 -5.97
C GLN A 421 13.20 -13.99 -5.08
N ALA A 422 13.98 -12.98 -4.71
CA ALA A 422 13.45 -11.78 -4.07
C ALA A 422 12.44 -11.06 -4.99
N LEU A 423 12.73 -10.91 -6.29
CA LEU A 423 11.75 -10.34 -7.23
C LEU A 423 10.49 -11.20 -7.40
N LEU A 424 10.62 -12.53 -7.38
CA LEU A 424 9.47 -13.46 -7.46
C LEU A 424 8.51 -13.30 -6.27
N SER A 425 9.04 -12.96 -5.10
CA SER A 425 8.21 -12.74 -3.89
C SER A 425 7.26 -11.55 -4.01
N SER A 426 7.59 -10.55 -4.83
CA SER A 426 6.74 -9.39 -5.12
C SER A 426 6.07 -9.45 -6.50
N THR A 427 6.07 -10.63 -7.14
CA THR A 427 5.48 -10.83 -8.47
C THR A 427 4.74 -12.17 -8.54
N LYS A 428 5.36 -13.22 -9.08
CA LYS A 428 4.73 -14.52 -9.33
C LYS A 428 4.27 -15.20 -8.04
N TRP A 429 5.10 -15.25 -7.00
CA TRP A 429 4.75 -15.98 -5.78
C TRP A 429 3.63 -15.30 -5.00
N ALA A 430 3.61 -13.97 -4.97
CA ALA A 430 2.48 -13.20 -4.44
C ALA A 430 1.17 -13.51 -5.19
N ALA A 431 1.21 -13.52 -6.53
CA ALA A 431 0.04 -13.85 -7.34
C ALA A 431 -0.42 -15.32 -7.16
N GLU A 432 0.50 -16.27 -7.02
CA GLU A 432 0.21 -17.68 -6.76
C GLU A 432 -0.44 -17.89 -5.38
N MET A 433 0.10 -17.26 -4.33
CA MET A 433 -0.48 -17.30 -2.98
C MET A 433 -1.94 -16.83 -3.00
N ALA A 434 -2.21 -15.71 -3.69
CA ALA A 434 -3.54 -15.16 -3.84
C ALA A 434 -4.46 -15.94 -4.82
N ARG A 435 -3.95 -16.98 -5.50
CA ARG A 435 -4.65 -17.71 -6.58
C ARG A 435 -5.09 -16.80 -7.74
N MET A 436 -4.31 -15.75 -8.00
CA MET A 436 -4.53 -14.74 -9.04
C MET A 436 -3.48 -14.79 -10.17
N ASP A 437 -2.60 -15.78 -10.14
CA ASP A 437 -1.52 -16.02 -11.10
C ASP A 437 -2.01 -16.15 -12.56
N LYS A 438 -3.29 -16.45 -12.79
CA LYS A 438 -3.91 -16.40 -14.13
C LYS A 438 -3.93 -15.00 -14.74
N ASN A 439 -3.88 -13.94 -13.93
CA ASN A 439 -3.97 -12.57 -14.38
C ASN A 439 -2.75 -11.71 -13.99
N LEU A 440 -1.99 -12.11 -12.95
CA LEU A 440 -0.95 -11.30 -12.32
C LEU A 440 0.39 -12.03 -12.25
N GLY A 441 1.44 -11.28 -11.89
CA GLY A 441 2.71 -11.80 -11.39
C GLY A 441 3.77 -12.15 -12.43
N THR A 442 3.43 -12.23 -13.71
CA THR A 442 4.40 -12.47 -14.79
C THR A 442 4.03 -11.74 -16.07
N VAL A 443 5.01 -11.55 -16.96
CA VAL A 443 4.80 -10.98 -18.29
C VAL A 443 4.53 -12.11 -19.28
N GLU A 444 3.29 -12.62 -19.30
CA GLU A 444 2.87 -13.72 -20.16
C GLU A 444 1.56 -13.40 -20.89
N PRO A 445 1.34 -13.94 -22.12
CA PRO A 445 0.10 -13.71 -22.86
C PRO A 445 -1.16 -14.02 -22.06
N GLY A 446 -2.16 -13.14 -22.17
CA GLY A 446 -3.43 -13.22 -21.47
C GLY A 446 -3.46 -12.54 -20.09
N LYS A 447 -2.30 -12.28 -19.46
CA LYS A 447 -2.22 -11.58 -18.17
C LYS A 447 -2.38 -10.06 -18.32
N TYR A 448 -2.59 -9.34 -17.23
CA TYR A 448 -2.68 -7.88 -17.27
C TYR A 448 -1.37 -7.26 -17.77
N GLY A 449 -1.48 -6.19 -18.56
CA GLY A 449 -0.33 -5.40 -19.03
C GLY A 449 0.22 -4.48 -17.95
N ASP A 450 0.60 -5.05 -16.80
CA ASP A 450 1.19 -4.35 -15.66
C ASP A 450 2.72 -4.53 -15.71
N LEU A 451 3.47 -3.45 -16.00
CA LEU A 451 4.93 -3.47 -16.22
C LEU A 451 5.62 -2.29 -15.53
N VAL A 452 6.87 -2.50 -15.13
CA VAL A 452 7.78 -1.44 -14.66
C VAL A 452 9.04 -1.44 -15.52
N ILE A 453 9.48 -0.24 -15.94
CA ILE A 453 10.72 -0.04 -16.66
C ILE A 453 11.73 0.59 -15.70
N LEU A 454 12.89 -0.06 -15.55
CA LEU A 454 13.96 0.30 -14.62
C LEU A 454 15.20 0.80 -15.36
N ALA A 455 15.91 1.75 -14.76
CA ALA A 455 17.15 2.30 -15.32
C ALA A 455 18.33 1.32 -15.20
N ALA A 456 18.30 0.42 -14.20
CA ALA A 456 19.40 -0.50 -13.89
C ALA A 456 18.92 -1.94 -13.65
N ASP A 457 19.86 -2.89 -13.67
CA ASP A 457 19.61 -4.33 -13.62
C ASP A 457 19.28 -4.81 -12.19
N PRO A 458 18.02 -5.21 -11.89
CA PRO A 458 17.66 -5.68 -10.56
C PRO A 458 18.23 -7.06 -10.23
N LEU A 459 18.76 -7.80 -11.19
CA LEU A 459 19.41 -9.10 -10.93
C LEU A 459 20.89 -8.95 -10.54
N LYS A 460 21.51 -7.81 -10.85
CA LYS A 460 22.86 -7.46 -10.35
C LYS A 460 22.82 -6.91 -8.93
N ASP A 461 21.81 -6.09 -8.65
CA ASP A 461 21.54 -5.52 -7.34
C ASP A 461 20.04 -5.28 -7.22
N ILE A 462 19.39 -5.92 -6.25
CA ILE A 462 17.94 -5.83 -6.08
C ILE A 462 17.49 -4.40 -5.72
N HIS A 463 18.38 -3.57 -5.16
CA HIS A 463 18.12 -2.16 -4.90
C HIS A 463 17.77 -1.40 -6.19
N ASN A 464 18.26 -1.85 -7.36
CA ASN A 464 17.92 -1.25 -8.66
C ASN A 464 16.43 -1.31 -9.00
N THR A 465 15.62 -2.11 -8.29
CA THR A 465 14.15 -2.06 -8.39
C THR A 465 13.58 -0.68 -8.04
N GLN A 466 14.29 0.16 -7.27
CA GLN A 466 13.91 1.54 -6.99
C GLN A 466 14.15 2.50 -8.18
N THR A 467 14.88 2.09 -9.22
CA THR A 467 15.22 2.95 -10.38
C THR A 467 14.08 3.06 -11.41
N VAL A 468 12.85 3.22 -10.92
CA VAL A 468 11.63 3.27 -11.73
C VAL A 468 11.64 4.48 -12.65
N GLU A 469 11.60 4.25 -13.97
CA GLU A 469 11.49 5.31 -14.98
C GLU A 469 10.09 5.43 -15.57
N LYS A 470 9.38 4.30 -15.67
CA LYS A 470 8.01 4.24 -16.21
C LYS A 470 7.23 3.12 -15.56
N VAL A 471 5.94 3.35 -15.35
CA VAL A 471 5.00 2.34 -14.86
C VAL A 471 3.82 2.27 -15.80
N ILE A 472 3.48 1.05 -16.21
CA ILE A 472 2.34 0.76 -17.08
C ILE A 472 1.41 -0.11 -16.25
N LYS A 473 0.14 0.29 -16.14
CA LYS A 473 -0.91 -0.48 -15.46
C LYS A 473 -2.05 -0.73 -16.44
N GLY A 474 -2.35 -1.98 -16.74
CA GLY A 474 -3.39 -2.39 -17.67
C GLY A 474 -3.17 -1.80 -19.07
N GLY A 475 -1.91 -1.75 -19.53
CA GLY A 475 -1.56 -1.16 -20.82
C GLY A 475 -1.65 0.37 -20.90
N VAL A 476 -1.86 1.06 -19.78
CA VAL A 476 -1.92 2.53 -19.71
C VAL A 476 -0.69 3.05 -18.99
N MET A 477 0.02 4.00 -19.60
CA MET A 477 1.12 4.71 -18.97
C MET A 477 0.62 5.47 -17.74
N GLN A 478 1.24 5.25 -16.59
CA GLN A 478 0.89 5.95 -15.36
C GLN A 478 1.72 7.23 -15.23
N ASN A 479 1.10 8.30 -14.71
CA ASN A 479 1.84 9.47 -14.28
C ASN A 479 2.49 9.16 -12.92
N ILE A 480 3.79 8.91 -12.92
CA ILE A 480 4.57 8.63 -11.71
C ILE A 480 5.22 9.91 -11.20
N GLY A 481 4.51 10.60 -10.32
CA GLY A 481 4.92 11.83 -9.69
C GLY A 481 3.99 12.13 -8.52
N TYR A 482 4.39 13.07 -7.68
CA TYR A 482 3.61 13.52 -6.54
C TYR A 482 3.06 14.91 -6.81
N HIS A 483 1.89 15.21 -6.28
CA HIS A 483 1.21 16.49 -6.49
C HIS A 483 0.87 17.14 -5.15
N ALA A 484 1.41 18.33 -4.90
CA ALA A 484 1.17 19.06 -3.65
C ALA A 484 -0.32 19.45 -3.46
N ASP A 485 -1.08 19.49 -4.56
CA ASP A 485 -2.51 19.79 -4.64
C ASP A 485 -3.40 18.52 -4.70
N TYR A 486 -2.86 17.36 -4.29
CA TYR A 486 -3.57 16.07 -4.29
C TYR A 486 -4.99 16.18 -3.74
N ASP A 487 -6.00 15.73 -4.49
CA ASP A 487 -7.38 15.71 -4.00
C ASP A 487 -7.68 14.35 -3.40
N ALA A 488 -8.00 14.33 -2.10
CA ALA A 488 -8.37 13.10 -1.44
C ALA A 488 -9.59 12.48 -2.15
N PRO A 489 -9.50 11.23 -2.65
CA PRO A 489 -10.56 10.63 -3.46
C PRO A 489 -11.84 10.34 -2.65
N PHE A 490 -11.81 10.53 -1.33
CA PHE A 490 -12.92 10.32 -0.42
C PHE A 490 -13.16 11.56 0.44
N HIS A 491 -14.42 11.98 0.54
CA HIS A 491 -14.84 12.99 1.51
C HIS A 491 -14.89 12.39 2.91
N LEU A 492 -13.86 12.67 3.70
CA LEU A 492 -13.68 12.16 5.05
C LEU A 492 -14.28 13.13 6.08
N THR A 493 -15.45 12.81 6.64
CA THR A 493 -16.08 13.58 7.73
C THR A 493 -16.20 12.75 9.00
N GLY A 494 -15.62 13.20 10.13
CA GLY A 494 -15.79 12.57 11.45
C GLY A 494 -14.58 12.69 12.39
N PRO A 495 -14.70 12.25 13.66
CA PRO A 495 -13.58 12.24 14.61
C PRO A 495 -12.51 11.19 14.30
N LEU A 496 -12.82 10.16 13.51
CA LEU A 496 -11.83 9.17 12.99
C LEU A 496 -10.94 9.74 11.88
N THR A 497 -11.26 10.94 11.37
CA THR A 497 -10.49 11.65 10.34
C THR A 497 -9.70 12.82 10.96
N LYS A 498 -9.54 12.82 12.30
CA LYS A 498 -8.69 13.79 13.03
C LYS A 498 -7.19 13.61 12.78
N HIS A 499 -6.80 12.58 12.04
CA HIS A 499 -5.42 12.33 11.67
C HIS A 499 -5.11 13.03 10.33
N LEU A 500 -4.88 14.34 10.49
CA LEU A 500 -3.83 15.10 9.78
C LEU A 500 -3.98 15.33 8.28
N TYR A 501 -5.15 15.82 7.88
CA TYR A 501 -5.20 16.91 6.89
C TYR A 501 -5.06 18.22 7.65
N SER A 502 -3.95 18.91 7.43
CA SER A 502 -3.51 20.13 8.10
C SER A 502 -4.69 20.96 8.61
N GLN A 503 -4.73 21.18 9.93
CA GLN A 503 -5.67 22.10 10.56
C GLN A 503 -5.68 23.42 9.78
N PRO A 504 -6.82 24.14 9.72
CA PRO A 504 -6.80 25.41 9.04
C PRO A 504 -5.72 26.33 9.56
N PRO A 505 -5.00 27.03 8.65
CA PRO A 505 -3.99 27.97 9.08
C PRO A 505 -4.64 28.96 10.03
N VAL A 506 -3.96 29.25 11.13
CA VAL A 506 -4.39 30.24 12.10
C VAL A 506 -3.41 31.38 12.04
N ILE A 507 -3.88 32.59 11.72
CA ILE A 507 -3.04 33.78 11.76
C ILE A 507 -3.13 34.38 13.17
N ALA A 508 -1.98 34.54 13.82
CA ALA A 508 -1.87 35.16 15.15
C ALA A 508 -1.39 36.61 15.07
N ASN A 509 -0.43 36.92 14.19
CA ASN A 509 0.14 38.27 14.06
C ASN A 509 0.58 38.60 12.62
N LEU A 510 0.68 39.91 12.33
CA LEU A 510 1.10 40.46 11.04
C LEU A 510 2.05 41.65 11.26
N GLU A 511 3.24 41.60 10.66
CA GLU A 511 4.25 42.65 10.78
C GLU A 511 4.91 42.99 9.42
N PRO A 512 4.97 44.26 9.01
CA PRO A 512 4.29 45.41 9.62
C PRO A 512 2.78 45.39 9.32
N ALA A 513 1.96 45.87 10.26
CA ALA A 513 0.52 46.07 10.06
C ALA A 513 0.16 47.41 9.37
N LEU A 514 1.14 48.31 9.19
CA LEU A 514 1.03 49.58 8.49
C LEU A 514 2.18 49.74 7.50
N ILE A 515 1.85 50.02 6.25
CA ILE A 515 2.82 50.29 5.17
C ILE A 515 2.44 51.57 4.43
N VAL A 516 3.37 52.11 3.64
CA VAL A 516 3.16 53.35 2.89
C VAL A 516 2.67 53.04 1.47
N GLN A 517 1.75 53.84 0.94
CA GLN A 517 1.26 53.73 -0.42
C GLN A 517 2.41 53.60 -1.44
N GLY A 518 2.34 52.57 -2.29
CA GLY A 518 3.30 52.29 -3.35
C GLY A 518 4.60 51.62 -2.88
N SER A 519 4.66 51.12 -1.64
CA SER A 519 5.82 50.36 -1.15
C SER A 519 5.83 48.91 -1.63
N GLU A 520 7.03 48.41 -1.89
CA GLU A 520 7.29 46.98 -2.08
C GLU A 520 7.90 46.43 -0.79
N VAL A 521 7.25 45.45 -0.17
CA VAL A 521 7.57 45.01 1.19
C VAL A 521 7.25 43.54 1.39
N TRP A 522 8.05 42.87 2.21
CA TRP A 522 7.71 41.55 2.73
C TRP A 522 6.96 41.73 4.05
N VAL A 523 5.75 41.18 4.14
CA VAL A 523 5.02 41.09 5.40
C VAL A 523 5.31 39.73 6.04
N ARG A 524 5.62 39.75 7.33
CA ARG A 524 5.79 38.58 8.18
C ARG A 524 4.45 38.23 8.80
N VAL A 525 4.00 37.00 8.55
CA VAL A 525 2.75 36.43 9.09
C VAL A 525 3.14 35.32 10.04
N THR A 526 2.75 35.42 11.31
CA THR A 526 2.96 34.34 12.29
C THR A 526 1.65 33.74 12.74
N GLY A 527 1.71 32.47 13.14
CA GLY A 527 0.51 31.69 13.36
C GLY A 527 0.77 30.25 13.78
N ALA A 528 -0.18 29.38 13.43
CA ALA A 528 -0.07 27.95 13.60
C ALA A 528 -0.62 27.23 12.37
N ASN A 529 -0.21 25.97 12.20
CA ASN A 529 -0.63 25.07 11.13
C ASN A 529 -0.23 25.54 9.72
N PHE A 530 0.84 26.33 9.61
CA PHE A 530 1.42 26.62 8.30
C PHE A 530 2.19 25.40 7.78
N SER A 531 2.25 25.29 6.48
CA SER A 531 2.92 24.20 5.77
C SER A 531 3.74 24.76 4.61
N PRO A 532 4.70 24.01 4.04
CA PRO A 532 5.49 24.47 2.91
C PRO A 532 4.69 24.91 1.66
N ASN A 533 3.47 24.39 1.50
CA ASN A 533 2.54 24.79 0.44
C ASN A 533 1.57 25.91 0.85
N SER A 534 1.65 26.43 2.08
CA SER A 534 0.83 27.56 2.52
C SER A 534 1.26 28.85 1.81
N VAL A 535 0.27 29.63 1.39
CA VAL A 535 0.43 30.85 0.60
C VAL A 535 -0.23 32.02 1.33
N VAL A 536 0.48 33.14 1.45
CA VAL A 536 -0.08 34.39 1.95
C VAL A 536 -1.02 34.96 0.88
N LEU A 537 -2.20 35.40 1.31
CA LEU A 537 -3.18 36.07 0.47
C LEU A 537 -3.19 37.57 0.78
N PHE A 538 -3.17 38.40 -0.26
CA PHE A 538 -3.48 39.83 -0.19
C PHE A 538 -4.85 40.07 -0.82
N ASP A 539 -5.83 40.44 0.00
CA ASP A 539 -7.24 40.64 -0.38
C ASP A 539 -7.82 39.44 -1.15
N GLY A 540 -7.57 38.24 -0.61
CA GLY A 540 -8.01 36.97 -1.20
C GLY A 540 -7.19 36.48 -2.40
N LYS A 541 -6.13 37.18 -2.81
CA LYS A 541 -5.26 36.78 -3.94
C LYS A 541 -3.89 36.32 -3.45
N PRO A 542 -3.37 35.18 -3.91
CA PRO A 542 -2.07 34.68 -3.49
C PRO A 542 -0.95 35.65 -3.89
N VAL A 543 0.04 35.79 -3.01
CA VAL A 543 1.27 36.53 -3.29
C VAL A 543 2.48 35.59 -3.22
N GLU A 544 3.61 36.05 -3.77
CA GLU A 544 4.88 35.33 -3.60
C GLU A 544 5.12 35.11 -2.11
N THR A 545 5.25 33.84 -1.70
CA THR A 545 5.32 33.44 -0.30
C THR A 545 6.58 32.63 -0.04
N LYS A 546 7.25 32.91 1.08
CA LYS A 546 8.35 32.12 1.60
C LYS A 546 7.90 31.42 2.87
N PHE A 547 7.99 30.09 2.87
CA PHE A 547 7.81 29.29 4.08
C PHE A 547 9.07 29.39 4.95
N VAL A 548 8.91 29.84 6.20
CA VAL A 548 9.99 29.90 7.19
C VAL A 548 9.87 28.73 8.16
N GLY A 549 8.65 28.42 8.59
CA GLY A 549 8.34 27.31 9.48
C GLY A 549 6.83 27.13 9.64
N ASP A 550 6.43 26.12 10.40
CA ASP A 550 5.02 25.79 10.68
C ASP A 550 4.23 26.89 11.43
N ASN A 551 4.93 27.92 11.89
CA ASN A 551 4.40 29.09 12.58
C ASN A 551 4.75 30.44 11.93
N GLU A 552 5.46 30.45 10.78
CA GLU A 552 5.89 31.68 10.12
C GLU A 552 5.96 31.58 8.58
N LEU A 553 5.34 32.58 7.91
CA LEU A 553 5.39 32.81 6.47
C LEU A 553 5.78 34.26 6.18
N HIS A 554 6.49 34.50 5.09
CA HIS A 554 6.68 35.85 4.55
C HIS A 554 5.97 35.99 3.21
N GLY A 555 5.10 37.00 3.06
CA GLY A 555 4.41 37.32 1.81
C GLY A 555 4.93 38.61 1.18
N ARG A 556 5.22 38.61 -0.13
CA ARG A 556 5.71 39.81 -0.83
C ARG A 556 4.56 40.62 -1.41
N LEU A 557 4.46 41.88 -1.01
CA LEU A 557 3.53 42.85 -1.58
C LEU A 557 4.29 43.77 -2.53
N THR A 558 3.78 43.91 -3.76
CA THR A 558 4.36 44.78 -4.79
C THR A 558 3.80 46.20 -4.69
N ALA A 559 4.55 47.19 -5.21
CA ALA A 559 4.08 48.58 -5.29
C ALA A 559 2.74 48.75 -6.03
N LYS A 560 2.42 47.84 -6.96
CA LYS A 560 1.13 47.83 -7.68
C LYS A 560 -0.03 47.40 -6.77
N GLN A 561 0.20 46.42 -5.90
CA GLN A 561 -0.81 45.94 -4.95
C GLN A 561 -1.08 46.98 -3.85
N THR A 562 -0.06 47.72 -3.45
CA THR A 562 -0.12 48.74 -2.38
C THR A 562 -0.33 50.16 -2.92
N ALA A 563 -0.75 50.30 -4.19
CA ALA A 563 -0.84 51.59 -4.88
C ALA A 563 -1.94 52.52 -4.35
N HIS A 564 -2.90 51.99 -3.59
CA HIS A 564 -4.03 52.75 -3.05
C HIS A 564 -4.07 52.63 -1.52
N PRO A 565 -4.24 53.76 -0.79
CA PRO A 565 -4.45 53.71 0.64
C PRO A 565 -5.76 53.00 0.99
N GLY A 566 -5.78 52.23 2.08
CA GLY A 566 -6.94 51.43 2.46
C GLY A 566 -6.62 50.39 3.54
N ASN A 567 -7.65 49.67 3.95
CA ASN A 567 -7.53 48.49 4.80
C ASN A 567 -7.67 47.25 3.92
N TYR A 568 -6.65 46.40 3.92
CA TYR A 568 -6.59 45.17 3.13
C TYR A 568 -6.54 43.97 4.07
N LEU A 569 -7.02 42.82 3.61
CA LEU A 569 -6.92 41.58 4.40
C LEU A 569 -5.67 40.81 3.99
N ILE A 570 -4.88 40.42 4.98
CA ILE A 570 -3.81 39.42 4.84
C ILE A 570 -4.33 38.09 5.36
N GLY A 571 -4.58 37.16 4.46
CA GLY A 571 -4.97 35.78 4.76
C GLY A 571 -3.82 34.80 4.56
N VAL A 572 -4.04 33.55 4.91
CA VAL A 572 -3.19 32.42 4.56
C VAL A 572 -4.09 31.32 4.04
N GLU A 573 -3.77 30.78 2.88
CA GLU A 573 -4.41 29.59 2.33
C GLU A 573 -3.41 28.45 2.31
N THR A 574 -3.82 27.30 2.80
CA THR A 574 -3.16 26.04 2.51
C THR A 574 -4.01 25.34 1.44
N PRO A 575 -3.44 25.05 0.25
CA PRO A 575 -4.14 24.32 -0.80
C PRO A 575 -4.49 22.89 -0.39
N LYS A 576 -5.47 22.29 -1.09
CA LYS A 576 -5.84 20.87 -0.97
C LYS A 576 -4.60 19.96 -0.99
N PRO A 577 -4.64 18.80 -0.32
CA PRO A 577 -5.78 18.25 0.43
C PRO A 577 -5.97 18.84 1.84
N GLY A 578 -5.22 19.87 2.26
CA GLY A 578 -5.21 20.34 3.65
C GLY A 578 -5.44 21.84 3.88
N GLY A 579 -5.73 22.23 5.13
CA GLY A 579 -5.72 23.58 5.73
C GLY A 579 -6.79 24.58 5.26
N GLY A 580 -7.10 24.68 3.97
CA GLY A 580 -8.07 25.70 3.54
C GLY A 580 -7.61 27.12 3.92
N VAL A 581 -8.54 28.02 4.21
CA VAL A 581 -8.25 29.46 4.31
C VAL A 581 -8.42 29.99 5.74
N ALA A 582 -7.39 30.66 6.26
CA ALA A 582 -7.42 31.38 7.53
C ALA A 582 -8.25 32.68 7.40
N ALA A 583 -8.93 33.06 8.49
CA ALA A 583 -9.45 34.42 8.62
C ALA A 583 -8.29 35.43 8.60
N GLY A 584 -8.41 36.47 7.77
CA GLY A 584 -7.32 37.42 7.55
C GLY A 584 -7.19 38.48 8.65
N LEU A 585 -5.96 39.01 8.83
CA LEU A 585 -5.68 40.21 9.63
C LEU A 585 -5.63 41.46 8.75
N GLY A 586 -6.00 42.61 9.31
CA GLY A 586 -5.98 43.88 8.59
C GLY A 586 -4.55 44.42 8.40
N LEU A 587 -4.23 44.81 7.16
CA LEU A 587 -3.06 45.58 6.78
C LEU A 587 -3.51 46.97 6.32
N ILE A 588 -2.98 48.01 6.97
CA ILE A 588 -3.25 49.39 6.57
C ILE A 588 -2.20 49.84 5.55
N VAL A 589 -2.64 50.31 4.39
CA VAL A 589 -1.83 51.09 3.46
C VAL A 589 -2.15 52.56 3.71
N GLY A 590 -1.19 53.28 4.31
CA GLY A 590 -1.30 54.72 4.59
C GLY A 590 -0.89 55.57 3.40
N TYR A 591 -1.31 56.84 3.39
CA TYR A 591 -0.82 57.82 2.41
C TYR A 591 0.69 58.00 2.51
N ARG A 592 1.29 58.42 1.39
CA ARG A 592 2.71 58.78 1.30
C ARG A 592 3.04 60.08 2.01
#